data_AF-A0A386ZCD9-F1
#
_entry.id   AF-A0A386ZCD9-F1
#
_cell.length_a   1.000
_cell.length_b   1.000
_cell.length_c   1.000
_cell.angle_alpha   90.00
_cell.angle_beta   90.00
_cell.angle_gamma   90.00
#
_symmetry.space_group_name_H-M   'P 1'
#
loop_
_entity.id
_entity.type
_entity.pdbx_description
1 polymer ?
#
loop_
_entity_poly.entity_id
_entity_poly.type
_entity_poly.pdbx_seq_one_letter_code
_entity_poly.pdbx_strand_id
1 'polypeptide(L)' 'MGRQTNTSHKAHYRKLPDGGIGCHECEEPATRWIDWERYGIRRWLSTAYCDVHGDWWLRELADPTVRVRPIR' A
#
# COMPACT_ATOMS: atom_id res chain seq x y z
N MET A 1 -22.91 17.70 13.30
CA MET A 1 -21.72 16.86 13.53
C MET A 1 -21.71 15.78 12.45
N GLY A 2 -20.86 15.93 11.44
CA GLY A 2 -20.86 15.09 10.23
C GLY A 2 -20.39 13.66 10.53
N ARG A 3 -21.23 12.68 10.17
CA ARG A 3 -20.99 11.25 10.34
C ARG A 3 -19.92 10.82 9.35
N GLN A 4 -18.64 10.79 9.77
CA GLN A 4 -17.57 10.19 8.98
C GLN A 4 -17.84 8.69 8.85
N THR A 5 -18.35 8.27 7.69
CA THR A 5 -18.38 6.87 7.29
C THR A 5 -16.95 6.43 7.01
N ASN A 6 -16.24 6.02 8.05
CA ASN A 6 -14.90 5.44 7.95
C ASN A 6 -14.97 4.01 7.42
N THR A 7 -15.42 3.86 6.17
CA THR A 7 -15.09 2.71 5.31
C THR A 7 -13.72 2.97 4.68
N SER A 8 -12.76 3.40 5.49
CA SER A 8 -11.54 4.05 5.03
C SER A 8 -10.52 2.98 4.65
N HIS A 9 -10.53 2.64 3.36
CA HIS A 9 -9.35 2.04 2.71
C HIS A 9 -8.16 2.94 3.03
N LYS A 10 -7.19 2.42 3.80
CA LYS A 10 -5.98 3.18 4.14
C LYS A 10 -4.92 2.86 3.11
N ALA A 11 -4.42 3.89 2.45
CA ALA A 11 -3.30 3.78 1.52
C ALA A 11 -2.09 4.54 2.06
N HIS A 12 -0.93 3.89 2.08
CA HIS A 12 0.35 4.46 2.50
C HIS A 12 1.19 4.67 1.24
N TYR A 13 1.38 5.92 0.85
CA TYR A 13 2.20 6.30 -0.29
C TYR A 13 2.69 7.72 -0.10
N ARG A 14 3.76 8.09 -0.80
CA ARG A 14 4.17 9.48 -0.93
C ARG A 14 3.52 10.07 -2.16
N LYS A 15 3.13 11.34 -2.09
CA LYS A 15 2.66 12.06 -3.27
C LYS A 15 3.86 12.73 -3.93
N LEU A 16 4.12 12.37 -5.18
CA LEU A 16 5.19 12.98 -5.96
C LEU A 16 4.79 14.37 -6.48
N PRO A 17 5.78 15.23 -6.85
CA PRO A 17 5.50 16.58 -7.33
C PRO A 17 4.64 16.64 -8.59
N ASP A 18 4.70 15.61 -9.44
CA ASP A 18 3.90 15.41 -10.65
C ASP A 18 2.48 14.89 -10.35
N GLY A 19 2.15 14.65 -9.08
CA GLY A 19 0.90 14.03 -8.65
C GLY A 19 0.90 12.51 -8.71
N GLY A 20 2.03 11.89 -9.08
CA GLY A 20 2.21 10.44 -9.12
C GLY A 20 2.24 9.80 -7.73
N ILE A 21 2.12 8.47 -7.73
CA ILE A 21 2.22 7.65 -6.52
C ILE A 21 3.69 7.30 -6.31
N GLY A 22 4.27 7.83 -5.25
CA GLY A 22 5.63 7.55 -4.82
C GLY A 22 5.69 6.42 -3.82
N CYS A 23 6.87 5.82 -3.72
CA CYS A 23 7.19 4.81 -2.74
C CYS A 23 6.94 5.35 -1.32
N HIS A 24 6.45 4.51 -0.42
CA HIS A 24 6.26 4.88 0.98
C HIS A 24 7.61 5.18 1.68
N GLU A 25 8.65 4.40 1.35
CA GLU A 25 9.96 4.44 2.02
C GLU A 25 10.96 5.40 1.37
N CYS A 26 10.78 5.75 0.09
CA CYS A 26 11.69 6.65 -0.63
C CYS A 26 10.93 7.62 -1.55
N GLU A 27 11.66 8.52 -2.22
CA GLU A 27 11.08 9.53 -3.12
C GLU A 27 10.93 9.04 -4.58
N GLU A 28 11.24 7.78 -4.83
CA GLU A 28 11.11 7.18 -6.15
C GLU A 28 9.64 6.87 -6.50
N PRO A 29 9.29 6.85 -7.79
CA PRO A 29 7.98 6.36 -8.23
C PRO A 29 7.73 4.93 -7.75
N ALA A 30 6.54 4.71 -7.19
CA ALA A 30 6.12 3.37 -6.83
C ALA A 30 5.64 2.63 -8.07
N THR A 31 5.98 1.35 -8.15
CA THR A 31 5.64 0.46 -9.26
C THR A 31 4.51 -0.49 -8.89
N ARG A 32 4.29 -0.71 -7.58
CA ARG A 32 3.33 -1.67 -7.06
C ARG A 32 2.70 -1.21 -5.74
N TRP A 33 1.48 -1.64 -5.51
CA TRP A 33 0.85 -1.67 -4.20
C TRP A 33 0.99 -3.05 -3.60
N ILE A 34 1.26 -3.09 -2.31
CA ILE A 34 1.17 -4.28 -1.48
C ILE A 34 0.00 -4.08 -0.51
N ASP A 35 -1.04 -4.88 -0.70
CA ASP A 35 -2.27 -4.85 0.07
C ASP A 35 -2.23 -5.92 1.16
N TRP A 36 -2.58 -5.53 2.39
CA TRP A 36 -2.55 -6.37 3.58
C TRP A 36 -3.93 -6.49 4.20
N GLU A 37 -4.36 -7.71 4.53
CA GLU A 37 -5.58 -7.90 5.32
C GLU A 37 -5.30 -7.68 6.81
N ARG A 38 -6.05 -6.77 7.45
CA ARG A 38 -5.90 -6.52 8.88
C ARG A 38 -6.94 -7.32 9.69
N TYR A 39 -6.46 -8.31 10.44
CA TYR A 39 -7.24 -9.13 11.41
C TYR A 39 -8.40 -9.96 10.83
N GLY A 40 -8.25 -10.55 9.63
CA GLY A 40 -9.32 -11.38 9.05
C GLY A 40 -10.51 -10.57 8.50
N ILE A 41 -10.39 -9.24 8.46
CA ILE A 41 -11.41 -8.33 7.98
C ILE A 41 -10.91 -7.77 6.65
N ARG A 42 -11.78 -7.70 5.62
CA ARG A 42 -11.52 -7.15 4.27
C ARG A 42 -11.18 -5.64 4.23
N ARG A 43 -10.61 -5.10 5.32
CA ARG A 43 -9.99 -3.78 5.40
C ARG A 43 -8.54 -3.93 4.95
N TRP A 44 -8.35 -3.70 3.66
CA TRP A 44 -7.03 -3.70 3.04
C TRP A 44 -6.26 -2.46 3.49
N LEU A 45 -5.03 -2.65 3.97
CA LEU A 45 -4.03 -1.60 4.06
C LEU A 45 -3.17 -1.70 2.80
N SER A 46 -3.24 -0.71 1.92
CA SER A 46 -2.48 -0.70 0.66
C SER A 46 -1.24 0.17 0.81
N THR A 47 -0.05 -0.38 0.66
CA THR A 47 1.19 0.40 0.73
C THR A 47 1.89 0.40 -0.62
N ALA A 48 2.23 1.58 -1.14
CA ALA A 48 2.93 1.73 -2.41
C ALA A 48 4.44 1.58 -2.21
N TYR A 49 5.07 0.78 -3.05
CA TYR A 49 6.51 0.56 -3.05
C TYR A 49 7.08 0.61 -4.46
N CYS A 50 8.35 1.01 -4.58
CA CYS A 50 9.14 0.79 -5.78
C CYS A 50 9.70 -0.65 -5.82
N ASP A 51 10.43 -1.01 -6.87
CA ASP A 51 10.97 -2.36 -7.05
C ASP A 51 12.08 -2.71 -6.04
N VAL A 52 12.68 -1.69 -5.41
CA VAL A 52 13.77 -1.86 -4.44
C VAL A 52 13.23 -2.04 -3.01
N HIS A 53 12.08 -1.43 -2.69
CA HIS A 53 11.48 -1.44 -1.35
C HIS A 53 10.25 -2.35 -1.28
N GLY A 54 9.80 -2.69 -0.08
CA GLY A 54 8.61 -3.56 0.12
C GLY A 54 8.85 -5.05 -0.10
N ASP A 55 9.99 -5.46 -0.67
CA ASP A 55 10.35 -6.86 -0.90
C ASP A 55 10.52 -7.65 0.40
N TRP A 56 11.04 -7.01 1.45
CA TRP A 56 11.18 -7.60 2.78
C TRP A 56 9.85 -8.09 3.32
N TRP A 57 8.79 -7.30 3.14
CA TRP A 57 7.44 -7.69 3.50
C TRP A 57 6.95 -8.92 2.73
N LEU A 58 7.29 -9.04 1.44
CA LEU A 58 6.92 -10.22 0.64
C LEU A 58 7.68 -11.49 1.04
N ARG A 59 8.89 -11.33 1.61
CA ARG A 59 9.75 -12.45 2.02
C ARG A 59 9.42 -12.93 3.43
N GLU A 60 9.14 -12.03 4.37
CA GLU A 60 8.79 -12.39 5.75
C GLU A 60 7.37 -12.94 5.87
N LEU A 61 6.46 -12.49 5.02
CA LEU A 61 5.06 -12.88 5.05
C LEU A 61 4.72 -13.66 3.78
N ALA A 62 5.13 -14.93 3.75
CA ALA A 62 4.44 -15.97 2.95
C ALA A 62 3.00 -16.20 3.48
N ASP A 63 2.35 -15.12 3.88
CA ASP A 63 1.05 -15.05 4.48
C ASP A 63 0.05 -14.90 3.32
N PRO A 64 -0.95 -15.78 3.22
CA PRO A 64 -1.92 -15.75 2.12
C PRO A 64 -2.79 -14.47 2.12
N THR A 65 -2.64 -13.62 3.12
CA THR A 65 -3.36 -12.34 3.27
C THR A 65 -2.70 -11.17 2.55
N VAL A 66 -1.54 -11.36 1.90
CA VAL A 66 -0.82 -10.33 1.15
C VAL A 66 -1.17 -10.39 -0.33
N ARG A 67 -1.43 -9.24 -0.96
CA ARG A 67 -1.66 -9.14 -2.39
C ARG A 67 -0.78 -8.06 -3.00
N VAL A 68 -0.13 -8.38 -4.11
CA VAL A 68 0.65 -7.40 -4.87
C VAL A 68 -0.13 -7.03 -6.13
N ARG A 69 -0.29 -5.74 -6.39
CA ARG A 69 -0.93 -5.22 -7.60
C ARG A 69 -0.08 -4.10 -8.21
N PRO A 70 0.03 -4.01 -9.54
CA PRO A 70 0.81 -2.94 -10.18
C PRO A 70 0.13 -1.56 -10.02
N ILE A 71 0.94 -0.51 -10.00
CA ILE A 71 0.47 0.88 -10.12
C ILE A 71 0.36 1.20 -11.61
N ARG A 72 -0.81 1.71 -12.02
CA ARG A 72 -1.14 2.02 -13.41
C ARG A 72 -1.07 3.51 -13.67
#